data_AF-A0A0G0BBW7-F1
#
_entry.id   AF-A0A0G0BBW7-F1
#
_cell.length_a   1.000
_cell.length_b   1.000
_cell.length_c   1.000
_cell.angle_alpha   90.00
_cell.angle_beta   90.00
_cell.angle_gamma   90.00
#
_symmetry.space_group_name_H-M   'P 1'
#
loop_
_entity.id
_entity.type
_entity.pdbx_description
1 polymer ?
#
loop_
_entity_poly.entity_id
_entity_poly.type
_entity_poly.pdbx_seq_one_letter_code
_entity_poly.pdbx_strand_id
1 'polypeptide(L)'
;MINTSKNLANTIKDFYSKNKQYIIPATIISSYANICLILKIGNNYIENENNWSNWQNKNKIAPEKLTELLLIEIQKRYTNYKNPLDFLSPLSIFIKTIEKEKNILTFYSKFYNFLKTTRLLKIFPINTNNFLSIKQKLENLQFISDKFFTWLAQYKLETNHAAIFLKLKSNLLTIKI
;
A
#
# COMPACT_ATOMS: atom_id res chain seq x y z
N MET A 1 9.50 -47.20 -10.28
CA MET A 1 9.63 -45.75 -9.93
C MET A 1 10.58 -45.45 -8.77
N ILE A 2 10.96 -46.39 -7.90
CA ILE A 2 11.84 -46.10 -6.74
C ILE A 2 13.33 -45.91 -7.12
N ASN A 3 13.80 -46.52 -8.22
CA ASN A 3 15.21 -46.40 -8.65
C ASN A 3 15.55 -45.04 -9.29
N THR A 4 14.58 -44.36 -9.89
CA THR A 4 14.82 -43.06 -10.55
C THR A 4 15.04 -41.93 -9.55
N SER A 5 14.36 -41.94 -8.40
CA SER A 5 14.54 -40.93 -7.35
C SER A 5 15.89 -41.05 -6.64
N LYS A 6 16.36 -42.28 -6.37
CA LYS A 6 17.69 -42.52 -5.77
C LYS A 6 18.82 -42.05 -6.69
N ASN A 7 18.70 -42.31 -8.00
CA ASN A 7 19.70 -41.86 -8.98
C ASN A 7 19.74 -40.33 -9.07
N LEU A 8 18.59 -39.66 -9.10
CA LEU A 8 18.52 -38.20 -9.12
C LEU A 8 19.19 -37.57 -7.89
N ALA A 9 18.93 -38.12 -6.70
CA ALA A 9 19.52 -37.61 -5.45
C ALA A 9 21.05 -37.72 -5.45
N ASN A 10 21.60 -38.85 -5.93
CA ASN A 10 23.06 -39.04 -6.05
C ASN A 10 23.66 -38.07 -7.08
N THR A 11 23.00 -37.85 -8.22
CA THR A 11 23.45 -36.88 -9.23
C THR A 11 23.49 -35.45 -8.69
N ILE A 12 22.48 -35.02 -7.93
CA ILE A 12 22.46 -33.69 -7.29
C ILE A 12 23.60 -33.56 -6.28
N LYS A 13 23.84 -34.60 -5.47
CA LYS A 13 24.91 -34.61 -4.47
C LYS A 13 26.29 -34.53 -5.13
N ASP A 14 26.52 -35.27 -6.20
CA ASP A 14 27.77 -35.26 -6.95
C ASP A 14 28.00 -33.92 -7.65
N PHE A 15 26.94 -33.32 -8.19
CA PHE A 15 27.00 -31.99 -8.78
C PHE A 15 27.35 -30.93 -7.72
N TYR A 16 26.69 -30.95 -6.55
CA TYR A 16 26.94 -30.00 -5.48
C TYR A 16 28.37 -30.14 -4.92
N SER A 17 28.84 -31.36 -4.68
CA SER A 17 30.18 -31.60 -4.12
C SER A 17 31.29 -31.10 -5.05
N LYS A 18 31.15 -31.29 -6.36
CA LYS A 18 32.09 -30.82 -7.39
C LYS A 18 32.08 -29.30 -7.57
N ASN A 19 30.92 -28.65 -7.41
CA ASN A 19 30.74 -27.23 -7.72
C ASN A 19 30.60 -26.32 -6.48
N LYS A 20 30.74 -26.83 -5.26
CA LYS A 20 30.49 -26.09 -4.01
C LYS A 20 31.23 -24.74 -3.94
N GLN A 21 32.46 -24.68 -4.47
CA GLN A 21 33.30 -23.49 -4.45
C GLN A 21 32.74 -22.33 -5.29
N TYR A 22 31.89 -22.62 -6.28
CA TYR A 22 31.21 -21.62 -7.10
C TYR A 22 29.79 -21.35 -6.60
N ILE A 23 29.09 -22.39 -6.13
CA ILE A 23 27.69 -22.28 -5.67
C ILE A 23 27.59 -21.39 -4.43
N ILE A 24 28.50 -21.54 -3.46
CA ILE A 24 28.48 -20.75 -2.22
C ILE A 24 28.63 -19.24 -2.52
N PRO A 25 29.69 -18.76 -3.19
CA PRO A 25 29.84 -17.33 -3.47
C PRO A 25 28.74 -16.81 -4.40
N ALA A 26 28.29 -17.60 -5.39
CA ALA A 26 27.18 -17.20 -6.25
C ALA A 26 25.89 -16.97 -5.44
N THR A 27 25.62 -17.82 -4.45
CA THR A 27 24.45 -17.69 -3.56
C THR A 27 24.56 -16.45 -2.67
N ILE A 28 25.75 -16.18 -2.12
CA ILE A 28 26.01 -14.99 -1.29
C ILE A 28 25.84 -13.72 -2.12
N ILE A 29 26.45 -13.64 -3.31
CA ILE A 29 26.35 -12.49 -4.21
C ILE A 29 24.91 -12.27 -4.65
N SER A 30 24.20 -13.34 -5.04
CA SER A 30 22.79 -13.26 -5.44
C SER A 30 21.91 -12.74 -4.30
N SER A 31 22.11 -13.27 -3.09
CA SER A 31 21.36 -12.83 -1.90
C SER A 31 21.64 -11.37 -1.55
N TYR A 32 22.91 -10.95 -1.62
CA TYR A 32 23.33 -9.57 -1.40
C TYR A 32 22.69 -8.62 -2.43
N ALA A 33 22.77 -8.98 -3.71
CA ALA A 33 22.18 -8.20 -4.80
C ALA A 33 20.65 -8.08 -4.64
N ASN A 34 19.97 -9.17 -4.28
CA ASN A 34 18.53 -9.16 -4.05
C ASN A 34 18.13 -8.24 -2.88
N ILE A 35 18.85 -8.28 -1.76
CA ILE A 35 18.61 -7.37 -0.63
C ILE A 35 18.84 -5.91 -1.05
N CYS A 36 19.92 -5.61 -1.78
CA CYS A 36 20.19 -4.27 -2.28
C CYS A 36 19.08 -3.78 -3.22
N LEU A 37 18.55 -4.66 -4.08
CA LEU A 37 17.44 -4.35 -4.97
C LEU A 37 16.16 -4.04 -4.17
N ILE A 38 15.82 -4.86 -3.18
CA ILE A 38 14.67 -4.61 -2.29
C ILE A 38 14.80 -3.25 -1.59
N LEU A 39 16.00 -2.92 -1.08
CA LEU A 39 16.26 -1.64 -0.43
C LEU A 39 16.13 -0.47 -1.40
N LYS A 40 16.66 -0.61 -2.64
CA LYS A 40 16.54 0.43 -3.67
C LYS A 40 15.09 0.69 -4.05
N ILE A 41 14.30 -0.38 -4.24
CA ILE A 41 12.86 -0.26 -4.52
C ILE A 41 12.15 0.40 -3.32
N GLY A 42 12.48 -0.01 -2.09
CA GLY A 42 11.91 0.58 -0.87
C GLY A 42 12.19 2.06 -0.73
N ASN A 43 13.45 2.48 -0.93
CA ASN A 43 13.84 3.90 -0.89
C ASN A 43 13.07 4.70 -1.95
N ASN A 44 13.08 4.24 -3.21
CA ASN A 44 12.37 4.91 -4.29
C ASN A 44 10.87 4.99 -4.03
N TYR A 45 10.28 3.95 -3.42
CA TYR A 45 8.88 3.98 -3.02
C TYR A 45 8.61 5.00 -1.91
N ILE A 46 9.42 5.01 -0.85
CA ILE A 46 9.23 5.93 0.29
C ILE A 46 9.40 7.39 -0.16
N GLU A 47 10.34 7.66 -1.06
CA GLU A 47 10.62 8.99 -1.59
C GLU A 47 9.58 9.48 -2.62
N ASN A 48 8.74 8.60 -3.16
CA ASN A 48 7.77 8.96 -4.19
C ASN A 48 6.71 9.96 -3.66
N GLU A 49 6.78 11.20 -4.12
CA GLU A 49 5.88 12.30 -3.72
C GLU A 49 4.41 12.04 -4.09
N ASN A 50 4.15 11.20 -5.10
CA ASN A 50 2.79 10.88 -5.54
C ASN A 50 2.06 9.91 -4.59
N ASN A 51 2.77 9.27 -3.67
CA ASN A 51 2.16 8.35 -2.71
C ASN A 51 1.22 9.07 -1.73
N TRP A 52 0.19 8.36 -1.25
CA TRP A 52 -0.79 8.95 -0.33
C TRP A 52 -0.18 9.24 1.05
N SER A 53 0.84 8.49 1.47
CA SER A 53 1.57 8.78 2.71
C SER A 53 2.31 10.11 2.69
N ASN A 54 2.62 10.63 1.50
CA ASN A 54 3.21 11.94 1.29
C ASN A 54 2.15 13.03 1.04
N TRP A 55 0.90 12.65 0.87
CA TRP A 55 -0.18 13.60 0.62
C TRP A 55 -0.35 14.52 1.83
N GLN A 56 -0.24 15.83 1.54
CA GLN A 56 -0.40 16.97 2.46
C GLN A 56 0.45 16.96 3.74
N ASN A 57 1.70 16.46 3.69
CA ASN A 57 2.62 16.53 4.83
C ASN A 57 3.09 17.97 5.20
N LYS A 58 2.44 19.04 4.71
CA LYS A 58 2.97 20.42 4.78
C LYS A 58 2.02 21.55 5.19
N ASN A 59 0.68 21.39 5.22
CA ASN A 59 -0.21 22.55 5.45
C ASN A 59 -1.23 22.35 6.59
N LYS A 60 -1.33 23.36 7.47
CA LYS A 60 -2.38 23.53 8.50
C LYS A 60 -3.72 23.85 7.84
N ILE A 61 -4.33 22.87 7.18
CA ILE A 61 -5.66 23.06 6.60
C ILE A 61 -6.71 22.82 7.68
N ALA A 62 -7.77 23.63 7.67
CA ALA A 62 -8.92 23.43 8.56
C ALA A 62 -9.53 22.03 8.31
N PRO A 63 -9.92 21.29 9.37
CA PRO A 63 -10.42 19.91 9.24
C PRO A 63 -11.57 19.73 8.24
N GLU A 64 -12.42 20.75 8.08
CA GLU A 64 -13.58 20.74 7.17
C GLU A 64 -13.14 20.74 5.70
N LYS A 65 -12.17 21.58 5.33
CA LYS A 65 -11.65 21.68 3.96
C LYS A 65 -10.79 20.48 3.57
N LEU A 66 -10.26 19.76 4.55
CA LEU A 66 -9.41 18.60 4.31
C LEU A 66 -10.16 17.49 3.56
N THR A 67 -11.38 17.17 3.99
CA THR A 67 -12.19 16.11 3.38
C THR A 67 -12.55 16.45 1.94
N GLU A 68 -12.94 17.70 1.67
CA GLU A 68 -13.26 18.16 0.32
C GLU A 68 -12.04 18.05 -0.61
N LEU A 69 -10.88 18.54 -0.15
CA LEU A 69 -9.64 18.43 -0.91
C LEU A 69 -9.22 16.98 -1.15
N LEU A 70 -9.44 16.10 -0.16
CA LEU A 70 -9.18 14.68 -0.30
C LEU A 70 -10.04 14.08 -1.42
N LEU A 71 -11.33 14.38 -1.45
CA LEU A 71 -12.25 13.87 -2.47
C LEU A 71 -11.88 14.40 -3.86
N ILE A 72 -11.55 15.69 -3.99
CA ILE A 72 -11.10 16.28 -5.25
C ILE A 72 -9.85 15.57 -5.76
N GLU A 73 -8.87 15.32 -4.88
CA GLU A 73 -7.63 14.66 -5.28
C GLU A 73 -7.85 13.18 -5.62
N ILE A 74 -8.74 12.48 -4.91
CA ILE A 74 -9.14 11.09 -5.23
C ILE A 74 -9.74 11.03 -6.63
N GLN A 75 -10.69 11.92 -6.92
CA GLN A 75 -11.30 12.02 -8.25
C GLN A 75 -10.20 12.31 -9.28
N LYS A 76 -9.42 13.38 -9.10
CA LYS A 76 -8.34 13.75 -10.02
C LYS A 76 -7.38 12.59 -10.35
N ARG A 77 -7.03 11.74 -9.38
CA ARG A 77 -6.09 10.62 -9.57
C ARG A 77 -6.72 9.39 -10.20
N TYR A 78 -8.02 9.15 -10.01
CA TYR A 78 -8.68 7.88 -10.37
C TYR A 78 -9.91 8.03 -11.27
N THR A 79 -10.28 9.24 -11.69
CA THR A 79 -11.40 9.45 -12.62
C THR A 79 -11.14 8.67 -13.90
N ASN A 80 -12.12 7.85 -14.29
CA ASN A 80 -12.09 7.12 -15.54
C ASN A 80 -12.59 8.04 -16.66
N TYR A 81 -11.69 8.42 -17.57
CA TYR A 81 -12.05 9.26 -18.73
C TYR A 81 -13.14 8.67 -19.63
N LYS A 82 -13.34 7.34 -19.60
CA LYS A 82 -14.41 6.68 -20.37
C LYS A 82 -15.79 6.82 -19.71
N ASN A 83 -15.84 7.05 -18.40
CA ASN A 83 -17.10 7.22 -17.66
C ASN A 83 -16.92 8.27 -16.55
N PRO A 84 -16.99 9.57 -16.88
CA PRO A 84 -16.75 10.64 -15.91
C PRO A 84 -17.86 10.78 -14.86
N LEU A 85 -19.03 10.16 -15.09
CA LEU A 85 -20.15 10.16 -14.14
C LEU A 85 -19.98 9.07 -13.07
N ASP A 86 -18.98 8.20 -13.19
CA ASP A 86 -18.70 7.16 -12.20
C ASP A 86 -17.99 7.74 -10.97
N PHE A 87 -18.78 8.18 -10.01
CA PHE A 87 -18.30 8.71 -8.75
C PHE A 87 -17.74 7.64 -7.81
N LEU A 88 -18.23 6.39 -7.87
CA LEU A 88 -17.96 5.37 -6.87
C LEU A 88 -16.64 4.62 -7.13
N SER A 89 -16.29 4.37 -8.39
CA SER A 89 -15.05 3.65 -8.73
C SER A 89 -13.78 4.31 -8.20
N PRO A 90 -13.58 5.65 -8.34
CA PRO A 90 -12.43 6.35 -7.76
C PRO A 90 -12.27 6.13 -6.26
N LEU A 91 -13.37 6.14 -5.51
CA LEU A 91 -13.39 5.94 -4.07
C LEU A 91 -12.98 4.50 -3.68
N SER A 92 -13.46 3.51 -4.44
CA SER A 92 -13.10 2.10 -4.23
C SER A 92 -11.62 1.84 -4.53
N ILE A 93 -11.10 2.43 -5.62
CA ILE A 93 -9.68 2.34 -6.00
C ILE A 93 -8.80 3.01 -4.93
N PHE A 94 -9.25 4.14 -4.39
CA PHE A 94 -8.55 4.83 -3.30
C PHE A 94 -8.38 3.95 -2.06
N ILE A 95 -9.45 3.32 -1.56
CA ILE A 95 -9.40 2.42 -0.39
C ILE A 95 -8.36 1.31 -0.60
N LYS A 96 -8.43 0.63 -1.75
CA LYS A 96 -7.48 -0.44 -2.11
C LYS A 96 -6.04 0.07 -2.19
N THR A 97 -5.85 1.29 -2.70
CA THR A 97 -4.51 1.88 -2.82
C THR A 97 -3.92 2.23 -1.46
N ILE A 98 -4.71 2.82 -0.55
CA ILE A 98 -4.29 3.12 0.82
C ILE A 98 -3.89 1.83 1.56
N GLU A 99 -4.71 0.78 1.46
CA GLU A 99 -4.41 -0.50 2.11
C GLU A 99 -3.14 -1.14 1.55
N LYS A 100 -2.99 -1.15 0.22
CA LYS A 100 -1.77 -1.61 -0.45
C LYS A 100 -0.54 -0.85 0.03
N GLU A 101 -0.63 0.48 0.11
CA GLU A 101 0.47 1.32 0.56
C GLU A 101 0.82 1.07 2.04
N LYS A 102 -0.17 0.93 2.93
CA LYS A 102 0.04 0.53 4.33
C LYS A 102 0.77 -0.81 4.44
N ASN A 103 0.38 -1.80 3.63
CA ASN A 103 1.03 -3.11 3.61
C ASN A 103 2.49 -3.03 3.14
N ILE A 104 2.77 -2.25 2.09
CA ILE A 104 4.12 -2.03 1.57
C ILE A 104 5.00 -1.34 2.62
N LEU A 105 4.52 -0.26 3.23
CA LEU A 105 5.27 0.45 4.28
C LEU A 105 5.51 -0.41 5.52
N THR A 106 4.51 -1.19 5.94
CA THR A 106 4.64 -2.14 7.05
C THR A 106 5.68 -3.22 6.76
N PHE A 107 5.70 -3.75 5.54
CA PHE A 107 6.74 -4.69 5.10
C PHE A 107 8.13 -4.06 5.22
N TYR A 108 8.34 -2.86 4.67
CA TYR A 108 9.64 -2.19 4.73
C TYR A 108 10.06 -1.82 6.16
N SER A 109 9.12 -1.45 7.02
CA SER A 109 9.39 -1.24 8.46
C SER A 109 9.87 -2.52 9.14
N LYS A 110 9.17 -3.64 8.92
CA LYS A 110 9.58 -4.96 9.45
C LYS A 110 10.94 -5.39 8.90
N PHE A 111 11.17 -5.20 7.60
CA PHE A 111 12.42 -5.54 6.94
C PHE A 111 13.60 -4.73 7.47
N TYR A 112 13.44 -3.42 7.63
CA TYR A 112 14.45 -2.57 8.26
C TYR A 112 14.76 -2.98 9.69
N ASN A 113 13.72 -3.24 10.50
CA ASN A 113 13.90 -3.71 11.86
C ASN A 113 14.62 -5.06 11.91
N PHE A 114 14.32 -5.97 10.99
CA PHE A 114 15.06 -7.23 10.84
C PHE A 114 16.55 -7.00 10.53
N LEU A 115 16.88 -6.11 9.58
CA LEU A 115 18.28 -5.77 9.28
C LEU A 115 18.98 -5.09 10.45
N LYS A 116 18.24 -4.30 11.23
CA LYS A 116 18.73 -3.65 12.46
C LYS A 116 19.05 -4.67 13.56
N THR A 117 18.13 -5.58 13.87
CA THR A 117 18.31 -6.57 14.94
C THR A 117 19.40 -7.58 14.61
N THR A 118 19.56 -7.93 13.33
CA THR A 118 20.65 -8.80 12.83
C THR A 118 21.98 -8.08 12.63
N ARG A 119 22.07 -6.78 12.95
CA ARG A 119 23.26 -5.93 12.77
C ARG A 119 23.77 -5.85 11.31
N LEU A 120 22.91 -6.17 10.34
CA LEU A 120 23.23 -6.16 8.92
C LEU A 120 23.21 -4.74 8.31
N LEU A 121 22.74 -3.72 9.05
CA LEU A 121 22.68 -2.34 8.56
C LEU A 121 24.04 -1.79 8.07
N LYS A 122 25.16 -2.29 8.62
CA LYS A 122 26.51 -1.83 8.21
C LYS A 122 26.95 -2.39 6.86
N ILE A 123 26.34 -3.49 6.41
CA ILE A 123 26.72 -4.22 5.20
C ILE A 123 25.95 -3.69 3.98
N PHE A 124 24.72 -3.21 4.19
CA PHE A 124 23.84 -2.80 3.11
C PHE A 124 23.72 -1.26 3.02
N PRO A 125 23.61 -0.70 1.80
CA PRO A 125 23.45 0.74 1.60
C PRO A 125 22.00 1.18 1.93
N ILE A 126 21.73 1.44 3.21
CA ILE A 126 20.40 1.80 3.72
C ILE A 126 20.36 3.29 4.06
N ASN A 127 19.39 4.01 3.50
CA ASN A 127 19.06 5.36 3.93
C ASN A 127 18.19 5.31 5.19
N THR A 128 18.81 5.30 6.36
CA THR A 128 18.11 5.19 7.66
C THR A 128 17.05 6.26 7.85
N ASN A 129 17.25 7.48 7.34
CA ASN A 129 16.29 8.59 7.46
C ASN A 129 14.96 8.26 6.79
N ASN A 130 15.00 7.64 5.61
CA ASN A 130 13.79 7.22 4.90
C ASN A 130 13.00 6.19 5.73
N PHE A 131 13.68 5.22 6.32
CA PHE A 131 13.03 4.19 7.13
C PHE A 131 12.49 4.73 8.46
N LEU A 132 13.15 5.73 9.05
CA LEU A 132 12.63 6.44 10.23
C LEU A 132 11.32 7.19 9.91
N SER A 133 11.18 7.71 8.69
CA SER A 133 9.95 8.38 8.24
C SER A 133 8.75 7.45 8.02
N ILE A 134 8.97 6.12 7.93
CA ILE A 134 7.89 5.16 7.64
C ILE A 134 6.80 5.21 8.72
N LYS A 135 7.18 5.40 9.99
CA LYS A 135 6.21 5.50 11.10
C LYS A 135 5.25 6.67 10.89
N GLN A 136 5.80 7.86 10.63
CA GLN A 136 5.01 9.07 10.35
C GLN A 136 4.12 8.89 9.10
N LYS A 137 4.65 8.24 8.06
CA LYS A 137 3.90 7.93 6.84
C LYS A 137 2.71 7.00 7.09
N LEU A 138 2.89 5.96 7.93
CA LEU A 138 1.80 5.06 8.33
C LEU A 138 0.74 5.80 9.15
N GLU A 139 1.16 6.68 10.07
CA GLU A 139 0.25 7.53 10.85
C GLU A 139 -0.56 8.46 9.92
N ASN A 140 0.08 9.06 8.92
CA ASN A 140 -0.60 9.90 7.94
C ASN A 140 -1.65 9.10 7.12
N LEU A 141 -1.28 7.92 6.62
CA LEU A 141 -2.24 7.05 5.91
C LEU A 141 -3.42 6.63 6.78
N GLN A 142 -3.17 6.38 8.07
CA GLN A 142 -4.24 6.07 9.01
C GLN A 142 -5.18 7.26 9.17
N PHE A 143 -4.64 8.44 9.40
CA PHE A 143 -5.41 9.68 9.52
C PHE A 143 -6.27 9.97 8.28
N ILE A 144 -5.68 9.89 7.07
CA ILE A 144 -6.41 10.10 5.82
C ILE A 144 -7.53 9.06 5.68
N SER A 145 -7.24 7.79 5.96
CA SER A 145 -8.23 6.69 5.91
C SER A 145 -9.40 6.94 6.86
N ASP A 146 -9.13 7.38 8.09
CA ASP A 146 -10.16 7.62 9.10
C ASP A 146 -11.05 8.81 8.72
N LYS A 147 -10.45 9.88 8.18
CA LYS A 147 -11.21 11.02 7.63
C LYS A 147 -12.12 10.60 6.49
N PHE A 148 -11.59 9.80 5.57
CA PHE A 148 -12.37 9.27 4.46
C PHE A 148 -13.54 8.39 4.93
N PHE A 149 -13.32 7.48 5.87
CA PHE A 149 -14.39 6.62 6.38
C PHE A 149 -15.44 7.39 7.19
N THR A 150 -15.02 8.40 7.95
CA THR A 150 -15.95 9.31 8.66
C THR A 150 -16.86 10.01 7.66
N TRP A 151 -16.29 10.55 6.58
CA TRP A 151 -17.06 11.16 5.51
C TRP A 151 -18.00 10.15 4.81
N LEU A 152 -17.51 8.95 4.51
CA LEU A 152 -18.31 7.92 3.85
C LEU A 152 -19.51 7.50 4.70
N ALA A 153 -19.34 7.44 6.03
CA ALA A 153 -20.43 7.19 6.96
C ALA A 153 -21.48 8.31 6.93
N GLN A 154 -21.05 9.59 6.94
CA GLN A 154 -21.94 10.75 6.84
C GLN A 154 -22.71 10.75 5.50
N TYR A 155 -21.99 10.56 4.39
CA TYR A 155 -22.57 10.49 3.06
C TYR A 155 -23.66 9.41 2.94
N LYS A 156 -23.40 8.22 3.52
CA LYS A 156 -24.38 7.13 3.54
C LYS A 156 -25.63 7.48 4.35
N LEU A 157 -25.49 8.17 5.48
CA LEU A 157 -26.63 8.63 6.29
C LEU A 157 -27.47 9.63 5.51
N GLU A 158 -26.85 10.65 4.93
CA GLU A 158 -27.52 11.70 4.14
C GLU A 158 -28.28 11.11 2.94
N THR A 159 -27.65 10.20 2.20
CA THR A 159 -28.27 9.55 1.04
C THR A 159 -29.48 8.71 1.43
N ASN A 160 -29.39 7.97 2.55
CA ASN A 160 -30.51 7.19 3.06
C ASN A 160 -31.66 8.09 3.54
N HIS A 161 -31.37 9.19 4.23
CA HIS A 161 -32.37 10.17 4.64
C HIS A 161 -33.09 10.80 3.44
N ALA A 162 -32.34 11.18 2.40
CA ALA A 162 -32.91 11.72 1.16
C ALA A 162 -33.83 10.70 0.47
N ALA A 163 -33.42 9.43 0.39
CA ALA A 163 -34.24 8.37 -0.19
C ALA A 163 -35.55 8.14 0.59
N ILE A 164 -35.50 8.18 1.93
CA ILE A 164 -36.68 8.06 2.79
C ILE A 164 -37.62 9.25 2.57
N PHE A 165 -37.10 10.48 2.51
CA PHE A 165 -37.90 11.67 2.30
C PHE A 165 -38.61 11.65 0.94
N LEU A 166 -37.91 11.23 -0.13
CA LEU A 166 -38.52 11.07 -1.45
C LEU A 166 -39.64 10.03 -1.46
N LYS A 167 -39.44 8.90 -0.76
CA LYS A 167 -40.47 7.85 -0.60
C LYS A 167 -41.68 8.33 0.19
N LEU A 168 -41.47 9.12 1.25
CA LEU A 168 -42.56 9.74 2.01
C LEU A 168 -43.32 10.76 1.16
N LYS A 169 -42.61 11.59 0.39
CA LYS A 169 -43.22 12.57 -0.51
C LYS A 169 -44.05 11.90 -1.62
N SER A 170 -43.56 10.80 -2.22
CA SER A 170 -44.34 10.05 -3.21
C SER A 170 -45.61 9.43 -2.62
N ASN A 171 -45.51 8.86 -1.40
CA ASN A 171 -46.66 8.26 -0.71
C ASN A 171 -47.73 9.30 -0.33
N LEU A 172 -47.31 10.50 0.07
CA LEU A 172 -48.23 11.60 0.37
C LEU A 172 -48.96 12.12 -0.88
N LEU A 173 -48.34 12.03 -2.06
CA LEU A 173 -48.98 12.41 -3.33
C LEU A 173 -50.00 11.36 -3.80
N THR A 174 -49.78 10.08 -3.52
CA THR A 174 -50.72 9.00 -3.88
C THR A 174 -51.99 8.93 -3.02
N ILE A 175 -51.99 9.51 -1.81
CA ILE A 175 -53.15 9.51 -0.90
C ILE A 175 -54.16 10.64 -1.25
N LYS A 176 -53.78 11.60 -2.11
CA LYS A 176 -54.61 12.75 -2.50
C LYS A 176 -55.49 12.52 -3.75
N ILE A 177 -55.72 11.26 -4.14
CA ILE A 177 -56.63 10.86 -5.23
C ILE A 177 -57.74 10.02 -4.62
#